data_AF-A0A060C579-F1
#
_entry.id   AF-A0A060C579-F1
#
_cell.length_a   1.000
_cell.length_b   1.000
_cell.length_c   1.000
_cell.angle_alpha   90.00
_cell.angle_beta   90.00
_cell.angle_gamma   90.00
#
_symmetry.space_group_name_H-M   'P 1'
#
loop_
_entity.id
_entity.type
_entity.pdbx_description
1 polymer ?
#
loop_
_entity_poly.entity_id
_entity_poly.type
_entity_poly.pdbx_seq_one_letter_code
_entity_poly.pdbx_strand_id
1 'polypeptide(L)'
;MIAVRRTHAAIFGRGGYRFLYPGNRKVLAYVREHEGEAILCVANLSRSPQAVELDLSTWHGRVPVELLGRTPFPPIGDLPYLLTLPAYGFYWFVLAEEHALPEWHAPQPTQMPDLVTF
;
A
#
# COMPACT_ATOMS: atom_id res chain seq x y z
N MET A 1 -4.42 -12.18 -14.80
CA MET A 1 -4.79 -12.31 -13.36
C MET A 1 -4.51 -13.70 -12.76
N ILE A 2 -4.77 -14.82 -13.45
CA ILE A 2 -4.46 -16.17 -12.91
C ILE A 2 -2.96 -16.36 -12.66
N ALA A 3 -2.09 -15.82 -13.52
CA ALA A 3 -0.63 -15.93 -13.38
C ALA A 3 -0.10 -15.31 -12.08
N VAL A 4 -0.49 -14.07 -11.74
CA VAL A 4 -0.09 -13.39 -10.49
C VAL A 4 -0.58 -14.16 -9.26
N ARG A 5 -1.80 -14.68 -9.31
CA ARG A 5 -2.36 -15.53 -8.24
C ARG A 5 -1.59 -16.85 -8.08
N ARG A 6 -1.03 -17.39 -9.18
CA ARG A 6 -0.21 -18.61 -9.17
C ARG A 6 1.20 -18.34 -8.64
N THR A 7 1.76 -17.17 -8.89
CA THR A 7 3.06 -16.73 -8.35
C THR A 7 2.99 -16.48 -6.83
N HIS A 8 1.87 -15.97 -6.32
CA HIS A 8 1.64 -15.78 -4.89
C HIS A 8 0.61 -16.77 -4.31
N ALA A 9 0.60 -18.01 -4.82
CA ALA A 9 -0.42 -19.01 -4.48
C ALA A 9 -0.49 -19.31 -2.98
N ALA A 10 0.63 -19.21 -2.26
CA ALA A 10 0.69 -19.40 -0.82
C ALA A 10 -0.11 -18.34 -0.05
N ILE A 11 0.07 -17.05 -0.38
CA ILE A 11 -0.62 -15.92 0.26
C ILE A 11 -2.10 -15.88 -0.11
N PHE A 12 -2.45 -16.15 -1.37
CA PHE A 12 -3.85 -16.14 -1.80
C PHE A 12 -4.65 -17.39 -1.36
N GLY A 13 -3.98 -18.50 -1.07
CA GLY A 13 -4.60 -19.77 -0.67
C GLY A 13 -4.61 -20.06 0.83
N ARG A 14 -3.59 -19.60 1.58
CA ARG A 14 -3.38 -19.90 3.02
C ARG A 14 -3.10 -18.68 3.88
N GLY A 15 -2.99 -17.49 3.29
CA GLY A 15 -2.70 -16.26 4.02
C GLY A 15 -3.87 -15.81 4.89
N GLY A 16 -3.55 -15.25 6.06
CA GLY A 16 -4.52 -14.59 6.92
C GLY A 16 -5.08 -13.34 6.25
N TYR A 17 -6.33 -12.97 6.57
CA TYR A 17 -6.95 -11.75 6.08
C TYR A 17 -7.01 -10.71 7.18
N ARG A 18 -6.52 -9.51 6.88
CA ARG A 18 -6.70 -8.33 7.71
C ARG A 18 -7.46 -7.28 6.92
N PHE A 19 -8.72 -7.06 7.25
CA PHE A 19 -9.50 -5.99 6.64
C PHE A 19 -8.99 -4.63 7.14
N LEU A 20 -8.85 -3.70 6.22
CA LEU A 20 -8.69 -2.28 6.54
C LEU A 20 -10.09 -1.66 6.45
N TYR A 21 -10.41 -0.79 7.40
CA TYR A 21 -11.72 -0.12 7.47
C TYR A 21 -11.56 1.38 7.16
N PRO A 22 -11.30 1.74 5.88
CA PRO A 22 -11.16 3.14 5.52
C PRO A 22 -12.47 3.90 5.68
N GLY A 23 -12.38 5.22 5.87
CA GLY A 23 -13.55 6.10 5.94
C GLY A 23 -14.39 6.07 4.65
N ASN A 24 -13.77 5.85 3.49
CA ASN A 24 -14.49 5.72 2.22
C ASN A 24 -15.01 4.29 2.00
N ARG A 25 -16.27 4.06 2.38
CA ARG A 25 -16.97 2.77 2.23
C ARG A 25 -17.17 2.29 0.78
N LYS A 26 -16.88 3.12 -0.22
CA LYS A 26 -16.90 2.72 -1.64
C LYS A 26 -15.63 1.98 -2.05
N VAL A 27 -14.60 2.00 -1.21
CA VAL A 27 -13.34 1.30 -1.44
C VAL A 27 -13.22 0.15 -0.43
N LEU A 28 -13.00 -1.05 -0.95
CA LEU A 28 -12.67 -2.22 -0.16
C LEU A 28 -11.14 -2.34 -0.09
N ALA A 29 -10.59 -2.41 1.12
CA ALA A 29 -9.17 -2.61 1.33
C ALA A 29 -8.93 -3.73 2.35
N TYR A 30 -7.99 -4.62 2.05
CA TYR A 30 -7.58 -5.69 2.95
C TYR A 30 -6.15 -6.11 2.63
N VAL A 31 -5.46 -6.66 3.62
CA VAL A 31 -4.13 -7.23 3.46
C VAL A 31 -4.20 -8.74 3.65
N ARG A 32 -3.43 -9.44 2.83
CA ARG A 32 -3.15 -10.87 2.99
C ARG A 32 -1.73 -11.06 3.43
N GLU A 33 -1.53 -11.84 4.49
CA GLU A 33 -0.22 -12.10 5.07
C GLU A 33 0.08 -13.59 5.09
N HIS A 34 1.28 -13.98 4.69
CA HIS A 34 1.78 -15.34 4.82
C HIS A 34 3.31 -15.33 4.84
N GLU A 35 3.93 -16.00 5.82
CA GLU A 35 5.39 -16.21 5.90
C GLU A 35 6.24 -14.93 5.71
N GLY A 36 5.78 -13.80 6.26
CA GLY A 36 6.50 -12.51 6.22
C GLY A 36 6.22 -11.64 4.99
N GLU A 37 5.59 -12.22 3.96
CA GLU A 37 5.08 -11.48 2.80
C GLU A 37 3.68 -10.92 3.07
N ALA A 38 3.45 -9.68 2.66
CA ALA A 38 2.17 -8.99 2.81
C ALA A 38 1.72 -8.40 1.47
N ILE A 39 0.49 -8.71 1.06
CA ILE A 39 -0.15 -8.19 -0.15
C ILE A 39 -1.33 -7.32 0.22
N LEU A 40 -1.21 -6.01 -0.03
CA LEU A 40 -2.30 -5.06 0.10
C LEU A 40 -3.17 -5.09 -1.16
N CYS A 41 -4.46 -5.37 -0.97
CA CYS A 41 -5.47 -5.34 -2.01
C CYS A 41 -6.39 -4.15 -1.78
N VAL A 42 -6.56 -3.30 -2.80
CA VAL A 42 -7.45 -2.14 -2.75
C VAL A 42 -8.34 -2.15 -3.98
N ALA A 43 -9.65 -2.11 -3.81
CA ALA A 43 -10.62 -2.18 -4.90
C ALA A 43 -11.69 -1.11 -4.74
N ASN A 44 -11.86 -0.28 -5.78
CA ASN A 44 -12.96 0.65 -5.88
C ASN A 44 -14.21 -0.09 -6.36
N LEU A 45 -15.27 -0.08 -5.54
CA LEU A 45 -16.56 -0.68 -5.88
C LEU A 45 -17.51 0.32 -6.58
N SER A 46 -17.07 1.58 -6.72
CA SER A 46 -17.83 2.64 -7.39
C SER A 46 -17.49 2.76 -8.88
N ARG A 47 -18.48 3.22 -9.65
CA ARG A 47 -18.35 3.63 -11.06
C ARG A 47 -17.67 4.98 -11.28
N SER A 48 -17.29 5.68 -10.21
CA SER A 48 -16.60 6.96 -10.26
C SER A 48 -15.23 6.85 -9.61
N PRO A 49 -14.26 7.71 -9.97
CA PRO A 49 -12.99 7.80 -9.26
C PRO A 49 -13.20 8.02 -7.75
N GLN A 50 -12.39 7.37 -6.92
CA GLN A 50 -12.45 7.47 -5.47
C GLN A 50 -11.05 7.67 -4.88
N ALA A 51 -10.96 8.51 -3.85
CA ALA A 51 -9.80 8.61 -2.99
C ALA A 51 -10.06 7.83 -1.69
N VAL A 52 -9.03 7.22 -1.13
CA VAL A 52 -9.07 6.49 0.13
C VAL A 52 -7.81 6.76 0.94
N GLU A 53 -7.97 6.98 2.24
CA GLU A 53 -6.88 6.99 3.20
C GLU A 53 -6.84 5.62 3.90
N LEU A 54 -5.66 5.00 3.95
CA LEU A 54 -5.44 3.70 4.55
C LEU A 54 -4.49 3.83 5.74
N ASP A 55 -4.89 3.29 6.89
CA ASP A 55 -3.96 3.07 8.00
C ASP A 55 -3.09 1.85 7.70
N LEU A 56 -1.83 2.12 7.35
CA LEU A 56 -0.80 1.12 7.05
C LEU A 56 0.34 1.15 8.07
N SER A 57 0.13 1.77 9.24
CA SER A 57 1.15 1.94 10.31
C SER A 57 1.90 0.64 10.67
N THR A 58 1.23 -0.51 10.62
CA THR A 58 1.83 -1.84 10.85
C THR A 58 2.99 -2.18 9.90
N TRP A 59 3.01 -1.57 8.70
CA TRP A 59 4.03 -1.76 7.68
C TRP A 59 4.82 -0.48 7.42
N HIS A 60 4.97 0.38 8.42
CA HIS A 60 5.83 1.56 8.36
C HIS A 60 7.21 1.21 7.78
N GLY A 61 7.71 2.04 6.86
CA GLY A 61 8.98 1.85 6.16
C GLY A 61 8.92 0.88 4.96
N ARG A 62 7.83 0.12 4.78
CA ARG A 62 7.68 -0.75 3.59
C ARG A 62 7.29 0.05 2.36
N VAL A 63 7.68 -0.46 1.20
CA VAL A 63 7.39 0.14 -0.11
C VAL A 63 6.30 -0.69 -0.80
N PRO A 64 5.11 -0.11 -1.08
CA PRO A 64 4.09 -0.78 -1.87
C PRO A 64 4.55 -0.87 -3.33
N VAL A 65 4.70 -2.07 -3.87
CA VAL A 65 5.06 -2.30 -5.27
C VAL A 65 3.88 -2.95 -5.99
N GLU A 66 3.38 -2.27 -7.03
CA GLU A 66 2.22 -2.73 -7.80
C GLU A 66 2.57 -4.00 -8.59
N LEU A 67 1.75 -5.05 -8.48
CA LEU A 67 2.10 -6.39 -8.99
C LEU A 67 2.05 -6.55 -10.51
N LEU A 68 1.23 -5.78 -11.23
CA LEU A 68 1.10 -5.91 -12.69
C LEU A 68 2.23 -5.18 -13.44
N GLY A 69 2.48 -3.93 -13.08
CA GLY A 69 3.45 -3.02 -13.68
C GLY A 69 4.78 -2.94 -12.94
N ARG A 70 4.94 -3.64 -11.80
CA ARG A 70 6.14 -3.61 -10.94
C ARG A 70 6.58 -2.20 -10.58
N THR A 71 5.61 -1.30 -10.46
CA THR A 71 5.88 0.11 -10.20
C THR A 71 5.87 0.35 -8.69
N PRO A 72 6.98 0.83 -8.11
CA PRO A 72 7.02 1.18 -6.70
C PRO A 72 6.26 2.48 -6.45
N PHE A 73 5.50 2.51 -5.37
CA PHE A 73 4.82 3.68 -4.84
C PHE A 73 5.63 4.29 -3.68
N PRO A 74 5.27 5.49 -3.18
CA PRO A 74 5.94 6.08 -2.03
C PRO A 74 5.96 5.11 -0.83
N PRO A 75 7.04 5.09 -0.03
CA PRO A 75 7.11 4.29 1.18
C PRO A 75 6.01 4.68 2.17
N ILE A 76 5.60 3.72 2.99
CA ILE A 76 4.62 3.95 4.05
C ILE A 76 5.31 4.71 5.19
N GLY A 77 4.86 5.94 5.45
CA GLY A 77 5.30 6.74 6.59
C GLY A 77 4.29 6.73 7.74
N ASP A 78 4.37 7.76 8.59
CA ASP A 78 3.51 7.91 9.78
C ASP A 78 2.08 8.38 9.46
N LEU A 79 1.87 8.98 8.29
CA LEU A 79 0.59 9.52 7.87
C LEU A 79 -0.29 8.46 7.19
N PRO A 80 -1.63 8.61 7.23
CA PRO A 80 -2.53 7.77 6.45
C PRO A 80 -2.13 7.74 4.97
N TYR A 81 -2.06 6.54 4.42
CA TYR A 81 -1.60 6.33 3.06
C TYR A 81 -2.72 6.65 2.06
N LEU A 82 -2.58 7.75 1.33
CA LEU A 82 -3.58 8.20 0.36
C LEU A 82 -3.42 7.47 -0.98
N LEU A 83 -4.51 6.89 -1.47
CA LEU A 83 -4.61 6.30 -2.79
C LEU A 83 -5.81 6.83 -3.56
N THR A 84 -5.64 7.02 -4.86
CA THR A 84 -6.73 7.34 -5.80
C THR A 84 -6.91 6.21 -6.78
N LEU A 85 -8.15 5.76 -6.97
CA LEU A 85 -8.49 4.67 -7.88
C LEU A 85 -9.49 5.17 -8.94
N PRO A 86 -9.33 4.79 -10.21
CA PRO A 86 -10.34 5.04 -11.23
C PRO A 86 -11.62 4.25 -10.96
N ALA A 87 -12.67 4.50 -11.73
CA ALA A 87 -13.92 3.74 -11.69
C ALA A 87 -13.65 2.23 -11.81
N TYR A 88 -14.13 1.45 -10.84
CA TYR A 88 -13.89 0.00 -10.75
C TYR A 88 -12.41 -0.43 -10.77
N GLY A 89 -11.50 0.51 -10.49
CA GLY A 89 -10.07 0.25 -10.42
C GLY A 89 -9.72 -0.64 -9.23
N PHE A 90 -8.69 -1.45 -9.40
CA PHE A 90 -8.13 -2.27 -8.35
C PHE A 90 -6.61 -2.24 -8.40
N TYR A 91 -5.97 -2.36 -7.24
CA TYR A 91 -4.53 -2.51 -7.10
C TYR A 91 -4.20 -3.68 -6.21
N TRP A 92 -3.11 -4.36 -6.55
CA TRP A 92 -2.42 -5.29 -5.66
C TRP A 92 -0.99 -4.80 -5.47
N PHE A 93 -0.65 -4.52 -4.22
CA PHE A 93 0.69 -4.12 -3.83
C PHE A 93 1.33 -5.23 -3.02
N VAL A 94 2.56 -5.61 -3.36
CA VAL A 94 3.44 -6.29 -2.41
C VAL A 94 4.05 -5.22 -1.53
N LEU A 95 3.95 -5.40 -0.21
CA LEU A 95 4.61 -4.53 0.75
C LEU A 95 6.05 -5.03 0.95
N ALA A 96 6.92 -4.58 0.06
CA ALA A 96 8.34 -4.94 0.03
C ALA A 96 9.14 -4.15 1.09
N GLU A 97 10.31 -4.65 1.43
CA GLU A 97 11.25 -3.92 2.28
C GLU A 97 11.80 -2.67 1.56
N GLU A 98 12.40 -1.77 2.33
CA GLU A 98 12.87 -0.43 1.91
C GLU A 98 13.77 -0.42 0.67
N HIS A 99 14.43 -1.54 0.36
CA HIS A 99 15.29 -1.70 -0.82
C HIS A 99 14.57 -1.55 -2.18
N ALA A 100 13.24 -1.41 -2.21
CA ALA A 100 12.44 -1.25 -3.43
C ALA A 100 12.00 0.19 -3.74
N LEU A 101 12.59 1.21 -3.09
CA LEU A 101 12.21 2.62 -3.26
C LEU A 101 12.26 3.08 -4.74
N PRO A 102 11.30 3.92 -5.18
CA PRO A 102 11.36 4.53 -6.51
C PRO A 102 12.57 5.48 -6.65
N GLU A 103 13.22 5.49 -7.82
CA GLU A 103 14.33 6.44 -8.10
C GLU A 103 13.93 7.91 -8.01
N TRP A 104 12.65 8.23 -8.23
CA TRP A 104 12.11 9.59 -8.15
C TRP A 104 11.68 10.00 -6.74
N HIS A 105 11.73 9.10 -5.76
CA HIS A 105 11.31 9.40 -4.39
C HIS A 105 12.39 10.23 -3.67
N ALA A 106 12.13 11.52 -3.49
CA ALA A 106 12.96 12.37 -2.64
C ALA A 106 12.56 12.15 -1.16
N PRO A 107 13.50 11.74 -0.27
CA PRO A 107 13.20 11.62 1.15
C PRO A 107 12.74 12.97 1.71
N GLN A 108 11.80 12.94 2.65
CA GLN A 108 11.40 14.16 3.36
C GLN A 108 12.64 14.79 4.03
N PRO A 109 12.89 16.09 3.84
CA PRO A 109 14.00 16.74 4.49
C PRO A 109 13.82 16.65 6.01
N THR A 110 14.84 16.13 6.70
CA THR A 110 14.92 16.13 8.16
C THR A 110 14.69 17.56 8.65
N GLN A 111 13.63 17.81 9.43
CA GLN A 111 13.43 19.10 10.08
C GLN A 111 14.67 19.39 10.95
N MET A 112 15.37 20.49 10.66
CA MET A 112 16.44 20.96 11.52
C MET A 112 15.83 21.35 12.87
N PRO A 113 16.45 20.97 14.01
CA PRO A 113 15.95 21.37 15.31
C PRO A 113 15.93 22.89 15.42
N ASP A 114 14.83 23.44 15.92
CA ASP A 114 14.68 24.88 16.19
C ASP A 114 15.85 25.33 17.08
N LEU A 115 16.72 26.18 16.53
CA LEU A 115 17.78 26.81 17.30
C LEU A 115 17.12 27.83 18.24
N VAL A 116 16.92 27.40 19.48
CA VAL A 116 16.45 28.26 20.58
C VAL A 116 17.45 29.42 20.71
N THR A 117 17.01 30.63 20.37
CA THR A 117 17.81 31.85 20.58
C THR A 117 17.56 32.31 22.02
N PHE A 118 18.61 32.31 22.85
CA PHE A 118 18.61 32.81 24.22
C PHE A 118 18.69 34.33 24.28
#